data_AF-A0A8T7CM50-F1
#
_entry.id   AF-A0A8T7CM50-F1
#
_cell.length_a   1.000
_cell.length_b   1.000
_cell.length_c   1.000
_cell.angle_alpha   90.00
_cell.angle_beta   90.00
_cell.angle_gamma   90.00
#
_symmetry.space_group_name_H-M   'P 1'
#
loop_
_entity.id
_entity.type
_entity.pdbx_description
1 polymer ?
#
loop_
_entity_poly.entity_id
_entity_poly.type
_entity_poly.pdbx_seq_one_letter_code
_entity_poly.pdbx_strand_id
1 'polypeptide(L)'
;MASKPANRPGESRITRFLHVVEWLGNALPHPVTLFALFAAGVVVLSGIMGFFEVSVIDPRPEGARGRSPNGMIEVVSLMNAEGLRRIVMNLVNNFVGFAPLGTVLVALLGVGVAERSGWLTAVIRGMVLNAPPSLVTVIIVLAGVLSNT
;
A
#
# COMPACT_ATOMS: atom_id res chain seq x y z
N MET A 1 -16.64 -13.42 -8.35
CA MET A 1 -17.11 -14.07 -7.11
C MET A 1 -16.33 -15.38 -7.00
N ALA A 2 -15.26 -15.42 -6.21
CA ALA A 2 -14.40 -16.60 -6.12
C ALA A 2 -15.21 -17.76 -5.51
N SER A 3 -15.43 -18.81 -6.31
CA SER A 3 -16.15 -20.01 -5.89
C SER A 3 -15.40 -20.70 -4.75
N LYS A 4 -16.14 -21.14 -3.73
CA LYS A 4 -15.58 -21.90 -2.60
C LYS A 4 -14.92 -23.19 -3.13
N PRO A 5 -13.72 -23.56 -2.65
CA PRO A 5 -13.00 -24.72 -3.20
C PRO A 5 -13.81 -26.00 -2.97
N ALA A 6 -14.12 -26.70 -4.06
CA ALA A 6 -14.79 -28.00 -4.03
C ALA A 6 -13.71 -29.09 -3.95
N ASN A 7 -13.64 -29.80 -2.82
CA ASN A 7 -12.73 -30.94 -2.67
C ASN A 7 -13.18 -32.08 -3.61
N ARG A 8 -12.33 -32.43 -4.58
CA ARG A 8 -12.56 -33.63 -5.40
C ARG A 8 -11.94 -34.85 -4.71
N PRO A 9 -12.62 -36.02 -4.66
CA PRO A 9 -12.06 -37.22 -4.06
C PRO A 9 -10.82 -37.68 -4.85
N GLY A 10 -9.67 -37.79 -4.18
CA GLY A 10 -8.38 -38.20 -4.77
C GLY A 10 -7.28 -37.12 -4.85
N GLU A 11 -7.55 -35.88 -4.45
CA GLU A 11 -6.56 -34.80 -4.54
C GLU A 11 -5.46 -34.87 -3.45
N SER A 12 -4.22 -34.59 -3.87
CA SER A 12 -3.07 -34.45 -2.99
C SER A 12 -3.27 -33.30 -1.99
N ARG A 13 -2.68 -33.43 -0.80
CA ARG A 13 -2.71 -32.38 0.25
C ARG A 13 -2.17 -31.03 -0.26
N ILE A 14 -1.21 -31.07 -1.19
CA ILE A 14 -0.63 -29.88 -1.82
C ILE A 14 -1.66 -29.18 -2.71
N THR A 15 -2.40 -29.94 -3.52
CA THR A 15 -3.45 -29.40 -4.40
C THR A 15 -4.55 -28.71 -3.59
N ARG A 16 -4.95 -29.31 -2.47
CA ARG A 16 -5.92 -28.71 -1.55
C ARG A 16 -5.41 -27.40 -0.92
N PHE A 17 -4.13 -27.33 -0.56
CA PHE A 17 -3.50 -26.11 -0.08
C PHE A 17 -3.48 -25.01 -1.17
N LEU A 18 -3.10 -25.36 -2.40
CA LEU A 18 -3.09 -24.42 -3.52
C LEU A 18 -4.48 -23.85 -3.81
N HIS A 19 -5.54 -24.66 -3.71
CA HIS A 19 -6.92 -24.17 -3.85
C HIS A 19 -7.32 -23.15 -2.79
N VAL A 20 -6.82 -23.28 -1.56
CA VAL A 20 -7.05 -22.28 -0.50
C VAL A 20 -6.29 -21.00 -0.81
N VAL A 21 -5.04 -21.07 -1.27
CA VAL A 21 -4.24 -19.90 -1.65
C VAL A 21 -4.84 -19.17 -2.85
N GLU A 22 -5.28 -19.91 -3.86
CA GLU A 22 -5.96 -19.38 -5.05
C GLU A 22 -7.26 -18.67 -4.66
N TRP A 23 -8.07 -19.30 -3.81
CA TRP A 23 -9.32 -18.71 -3.32
C TRP A 23 -9.05 -17.43 -2.53
N LEU A 24 -8.06 -17.44 -1.63
CA LEU A 24 -7.69 -16.28 -0.82
C LEU A 24 -7.15 -15.13 -1.68
N GLY A 25 -6.30 -15.44 -2.66
CA GLY A 25 -5.76 -14.46 -3.61
C GLY A 25 -6.85 -13.80 -4.46
N ASN A 26 -7.86 -14.57 -4.88
CA ASN A 26 -8.98 -14.08 -5.68
C ASN A 26 -10.10 -13.41 -4.86
N ALA A 27 -10.06 -13.52 -3.52
CA ALA A 27 -11.08 -12.94 -2.65
C ALA A 27 -10.89 -11.42 -2.45
N LEU A 28 -9.66 -10.92 -2.58
CA LEU A 28 -9.37 -9.51 -2.36
C LEU A 28 -9.78 -8.67 -3.57
N PRO A 29 -10.57 -7.61 -3.38
CA PRO A 29 -10.89 -6.69 -4.45
C PRO A 29 -9.64 -5.89 -4.84
N HIS A 30 -9.65 -5.32 -6.06
CA HIS A 30 -8.54 -4.49 -6.55
C HIS A 30 -8.13 -3.44 -5.50
N PRO A 31 -6.84 -3.18 -5.25
CA PRO A 31 -6.40 -2.30 -4.16
C PRO A 31 -7.11 -0.92 -4.15
N VAL A 32 -7.33 -0.34 -5.33
CA VAL A 32 -8.05 0.95 -5.46
C VAL A 32 -9.49 0.87 -4.93
N THR A 33 -10.22 -0.21 -5.21
CA THR A 33 -11.59 -0.37 -4.71
C THR A 33 -11.61 -0.64 -3.22
N LEU A 34 -10.60 -1.35 -2.69
CA LEU A 34 -10.43 -1.54 -1.25
C LEU A 34 -10.23 -0.19 -0.53
N PHE A 35 -9.34 0.68 -1.03
CA PHE A 35 -9.15 2.01 -0.45
C PHE A 35 -10.39 2.91 -0.59
N ALA A 36 -11.10 2.85 -1.71
CA ALA A 36 -12.35 3.57 -1.88
C ALA A 36 -13.41 3.13 -0.87
N LEU A 37 -13.53 1.82 -0.62
CA LEU A 37 -14.43 1.27 0.41
C LEU A 37 -14.02 1.71 1.81
N PHE A 38 -12.73 1.72 2.14
CA PHE A 38 -12.25 2.24 3.42
C PHE A 38 -12.50 3.73 3.59
N ALA A 39 -12.28 4.55 2.56
CA ALA A 39 -12.57 5.98 2.61
C ALA A 39 -14.07 6.24 2.82
N ALA A 40 -14.93 5.56 2.08
CA ALA A 40 -16.38 5.63 2.28
C ALA A 40 -16.79 5.14 3.68
N GLY A 41 -16.18 4.04 4.14
CA GLY A 41 -16.38 3.50 5.48
C GLY A 41 -16.01 4.51 6.58
N VAL A 42 -14.89 5.22 6.45
CA VAL A 42 -14.48 6.27 7.40
C VAL A 42 -15.50 7.41 7.44
N VAL A 43 -16.03 7.84 6.29
CA VAL A 43 -17.08 8.87 6.25
C VAL A 43 -18.34 8.42 7.01
N VAL A 44 -18.83 7.20 6.73
CA VAL A 44 -20.04 6.67 7.38
C VAL A 44 -19.81 6.43 8.88
N LEU A 45 -18.71 5.77 9.25
CA LEU A 45 -18.40 5.44 10.64
C LEU A 45 -18.16 6.70 11.48
N SER A 46 -17.44 7.70 10.95
CA SER A 46 -17.27 8.99 11.64
C SER A 46 -18.60 9.72 11.83
N GLY A 47 -19.53 9.58 10.88
CA GLY A 47 -20.90 10.09 11.01
C GLY A 47 -21.66 9.45 12.17
N ILE A 48 -21.68 8.11 12.21
CA ILE A 48 -22.39 7.34 13.25
C ILE A 48 -21.76 7.58 14.63
N MET A 49 -20.45 7.43 14.75
CA MET A 49 -19.75 7.59 16.02
C MET A 49 -19.76 9.05 16.51
N GLY A 50 -19.68 10.02 15.59
CA GLY A 50 -19.82 11.43 15.92
C GLY A 50 -21.23 11.79 16.39
N PHE A 51 -22.27 11.12 15.88
CA PHE A 51 -23.65 11.29 16.37
C PHE A 51 -23.84 10.80 17.81
N PHE A 52 -23.11 9.75 18.22
CA PHE A 52 -23.11 9.25 19.59
C PHE A 52 -22.09 9.96 20.50
N GLU A 53 -21.43 11.02 20.03
CA GLU A 53 -20.43 11.80 20.79
C GLU A 53 -19.34 10.91 21.43
N VAL A 54 -18.93 9.86 20.72
CA VAL A 54 -17.93 8.92 21.23
C VAL A 54 -16.61 9.65 21.47
N SER A 55 -16.08 9.50 22.69
CA SER A 55 -14.81 10.08 23.10
C SER A 55 -14.01 9.11 23.97
N VAL A 56 -12.69 9.27 23.96
CA VAL A 56 -11.75 8.44 24.73
C VAL A 56 -10.73 9.35 25.41
N ILE A 57 -10.30 8.97 26.62
CA ILE A 57 -9.25 9.68 27.36
C ILE A 57 -7.96 9.64 26.55
N ASP A 58 -7.36 10.80 26.36
CA ASP A 58 -6.09 10.92 25.66
C ASP A 58 -4.94 10.40 26.57
N PRO A 59 -4.18 9.38 26.16
CA PRO A 59 -3.10 8.81 26.98
C PRO A 59 -1.81 9.64 26.97
N ARG A 60 -1.71 10.70 26.15
CA ARG A 60 -0.50 11.54 26.05
C ARG A 60 -0.29 12.36 27.34
N PRO A 61 0.94 12.79 27.67
CA PRO A 61 1.15 13.68 28.82
C PRO A 61 0.42 15.02 28.67
N GLU A 62 0.06 15.66 29.78
CA GLU A 62 -0.43 17.04 29.79
C GLU A 62 0.63 17.98 29.18
N GLY A 63 0.22 18.88 28.31
CA GLY A 63 1.13 19.76 27.54
C GLY A 63 1.74 19.13 26.28
N ALA A 64 1.42 17.87 25.95
CA ALA A 64 1.84 17.29 24.67
C ALA A 64 1.23 18.04 23.47
N ARG A 65 2.05 18.23 22.42
CA ARG A 65 1.64 18.97 21.21
C ARG A 65 0.42 18.31 20.57
N GLY A 66 -0.66 19.08 20.39
CA GLY A 66 -1.90 18.59 19.80
C GLY A 66 -2.79 17.75 20.73
N ARG A 67 -2.56 17.80 22.05
CA ARG A 67 -3.51 17.33 23.07
C ARG A 67 -4.59 18.38 23.29
N SER A 68 -5.85 17.96 23.32
CA SER A 68 -6.96 18.86 23.64
C SER A 68 -6.87 19.31 25.12
N PRO A 69 -7.19 20.57 25.45
CA PRO A 69 -7.14 21.07 26.83
C PRO A 69 -8.02 20.27 27.80
N ASN A 70 -9.09 19.66 27.29
CA ASN A 70 -10.00 18.81 28.06
C ASN A 70 -9.47 17.38 28.30
N GLY A 71 -8.30 17.02 27.74
CA GLY A 71 -7.70 15.69 27.90
C GLY A 71 -8.42 14.57 27.17
N MET A 72 -9.36 14.88 26.27
CA MET A 72 -10.19 13.91 25.55
C MET A 72 -9.89 13.93 24.04
N ILE A 73 -9.98 12.75 23.42
CA ILE A 73 -10.00 12.58 21.96
C ILE A 73 -11.45 12.31 21.55
N GLU A 74 -12.02 13.22 20.77
CA GLU A 74 -13.40 13.16 20.30
C GLU A 74 -13.46 12.76 18.83
N VAL A 75 -14.50 12.01 18.45
CA VAL A 75 -14.71 11.66 17.04
C VAL A 75 -15.21 12.88 16.25
N VAL A 76 -14.48 13.22 15.18
CA VAL A 76 -14.88 14.28 14.26
C VAL A 76 -15.66 13.67 13.08
N SER A 77 -16.96 13.96 13.00
CA SER A 77 -17.80 13.51 11.89
C SER A 77 -17.40 14.19 10.57
N LEU A 78 -17.19 13.37 9.53
CA LEU A 78 -16.99 13.84 8.16
C LEU A 78 -18.30 13.92 7.35
N MET A 79 -19.38 13.38 7.90
CA MET A 79 -20.70 13.29 7.26
C MET A 79 -21.58 14.50 7.61
N ASN A 80 -21.00 15.70 7.62
CA ASN A 80 -21.67 16.98 7.84
C ASN A 80 -21.08 18.06 6.92
N ALA A 81 -21.65 19.27 6.92
CA ALA A 81 -21.22 20.34 6.02
C ALA A 81 -19.73 20.71 6.16
N GLU A 82 -19.21 20.79 7.39
CA GLU A 82 -17.80 21.13 7.64
C GLU A 82 -16.86 19.97 7.26
N GLY A 83 -17.28 18.73 7.52
CA GLY A 83 -16.58 17.51 7.10
C GLY A 83 -16.46 17.39 5.59
N LEU A 84 -17.55 17.64 4.86
CA LEU A 84 -17.55 17.63 3.40
C LEU A 84 -16.65 18.75 2.84
N ARG A 85 -16.74 19.96 3.42
CA ARG A 85 -15.85 21.07 3.08
C ARG A 85 -14.39 20.68 3.30
N ARG A 86 -14.07 20.05 4.43
CA ARG A 86 -12.72 19.58 4.75
C ARG A 86 -12.22 18.55 3.72
N ILE A 87 -13.06 17.63 3.28
CA ILE A 87 -12.71 16.64 2.25
C ILE A 87 -12.36 17.35 0.94
N VAL A 88 -13.24 18.22 0.45
CA VAL A 88 -13.06 18.88 -0.85
C VAL A 88 -11.85 19.82 -0.84
N MET A 89 -11.71 20.63 0.20
CA MET A 89 -10.62 21.62 0.29
C MET A 89 -9.24 20.98 0.44
N ASN A 90 -9.15 19.82 1.07
CA ASN A 90 -7.87 19.15 1.30
C ASN A 90 -7.57 18.02 0.31
N LEU A 91 -8.48 17.69 -0.62
CA LEU A 91 -8.34 16.55 -1.53
C LEU A 91 -6.99 16.58 -2.27
N VAL A 92 -6.68 17.70 -2.92
CA VAL A 92 -5.44 17.87 -3.70
C VAL A 92 -4.22 17.92 -2.80
N ASN A 93 -4.30 18.64 -1.68
CA ASN A 93 -3.18 18.78 -0.73
C ASN A 93 -2.80 17.43 -0.10
N ASN A 94 -3.79 16.59 0.22
CA ASN A 94 -3.56 15.24 0.74
C ASN A 94 -2.95 14.33 -0.33
N PHE A 95 -3.37 14.47 -1.59
CA PHE A 95 -2.82 13.68 -2.69
C PHE A 95 -1.37 14.05 -3.00
N VAL A 96 -1.08 15.34 -3.16
CA VAL A 96 0.28 15.83 -3.48
C VAL A 96 1.22 15.75 -2.27
N GLY A 97 0.70 15.98 -1.06
CA GLY A 97 1.45 15.89 0.19
C GLY A 97 1.72 14.47 0.68
N PHE A 98 1.22 13.45 -0.04
CA PHE A 98 1.51 12.06 0.27
C PHE A 98 2.99 11.77 0.00
N ALA A 99 3.79 11.68 1.07
CA ALA A 99 5.25 11.60 0.99
C ALA A 99 5.79 10.58 -0.05
N PRO A 100 5.22 9.36 -0.18
CA PRO A 100 5.67 8.40 -1.18
C PRO A 100 5.48 8.84 -2.64
N LEU A 101 4.46 9.65 -2.94
CA LEU A 101 4.13 10.03 -4.32
C LEU A 101 5.23 10.88 -4.94
N GLY A 102 5.66 11.94 -4.24
CA GLY A 102 6.71 12.82 -4.74
C GLY A 102 8.05 12.09 -4.90
N THR A 103 8.45 11.28 -3.92
CA THR A 103 9.73 10.57 -3.96
C THR A 103 9.77 9.53 -5.07
N VAL A 104 8.66 8.81 -5.30
CA VAL A 104 8.60 7.78 -6.35
C VAL A 104 8.61 8.40 -7.73
N LEU A 105 7.87 9.48 -7.98
CA LEU A 105 7.86 10.15 -9.29
C LEU A 105 9.26 10.67 -9.68
N VAL A 106 9.96 11.31 -8.75
CA VAL A 106 11.32 11.81 -8.99
C VAL A 106 12.29 10.66 -9.23
N ALA A 107 12.20 9.58 -8.46
CA ALA A 107 13.02 8.38 -8.67
C ALA A 107 12.76 7.73 -10.03
N LEU A 108 11.49 7.56 -10.41
CA LEU A 108 11.09 6.96 -11.70
C LEU A 108 11.52 7.79 -12.90
N LEU A 109 11.62 9.12 -12.78
CA LEU A 109 12.21 9.96 -13.83
C LEU A 109 13.69 9.63 -14.05
N GLY A 110 14.47 9.49 -12.97
CA GLY A 110 15.88 9.10 -13.04
C GLY A 110 16.06 7.69 -13.61
N VAL A 111 15.30 6.72 -13.10
CA VAL A 111 15.31 5.33 -13.59
C VAL A 111 14.89 5.28 -15.05
N GLY A 112 13.85 6.01 -15.44
CA GLY A 112 13.36 6.06 -16.82
C GLY A 112 14.41 6.57 -17.81
N VAL A 113 15.23 7.56 -17.44
CA VAL A 113 16.37 8.02 -18.27
C VAL A 113 17.46 6.95 -18.35
N ALA A 114 17.81 6.32 -17.23
CA ALA A 114 18.83 5.27 -17.18
C ALA A 114 18.42 4.02 -18.00
N GLU A 115 17.13 3.70 -18.01
CA GLU A 115 16.60 2.57 -18.76
C GLU A 115 16.47 2.89 -20.26
N ARG A 116 15.89 4.05 -20.62
CA ARG A 116 15.71 4.46 -22.03
C ARG A 116 17.02 4.71 -22.77
N SER A 117 18.07 5.12 -22.06
CA SER A 117 19.43 5.23 -22.61
C SER A 117 20.13 3.88 -22.76
N GLY A 118 19.56 2.79 -22.24
CA GLY A 118 20.16 1.46 -22.23
C GLY A 118 21.30 1.29 -21.20
N TRP A 119 21.53 2.29 -20.34
CA TRP A 119 22.62 2.27 -19.36
C TRP A 119 22.51 1.10 -18.38
N LEU A 120 21.32 0.87 -17.83
CA LEU A 120 21.08 -0.23 -16.88
C LEU A 120 21.34 -1.60 -17.54
N THR A 121 20.85 -1.79 -18.76
CA THR A 121 21.06 -2.99 -19.56
C THR A 121 22.54 -3.23 -19.87
N ALA A 122 23.28 -2.18 -20.22
CA ALA A 122 24.71 -2.28 -20.49
C ALA A 122 25.52 -2.69 -19.25
N VAL A 123 25.20 -2.12 -18.09
CA VAL A 123 25.86 -2.45 -16.81
C VAL A 123 25.60 -3.91 -16.42
N ILE A 124 24.35 -4.36 -16.46
CA ILE A 124 23.99 -5.75 -16.11
C ILE A 124 24.66 -6.73 -17.08
N ARG A 125 24.58 -6.46 -18.39
CA ARG A 125 25.21 -7.32 -19.41
C ARG A 125 26.73 -7.34 -19.27
N GLY A 126 27.35 -6.20 -19.02
CA GLY A 126 28.78 -6.09 -18.78
C GLY A 126 29.23 -6.87 -17.54
N MET A 127 28.44 -6.84 -16.47
CA MET A 127 28.72 -7.61 -15.24
C MET A 127 28.71 -9.12 -15.50
N VAL A 128 27.71 -9.62 -16.25
CA VAL A 128 27.58 -11.05 -16.56
C VAL A 128 28.65 -11.52 -17.54
N LEU A 129 28.94 -10.76 -18.60
CA LEU A 129 29.89 -11.17 -19.64
C LEU A 129 31.35 -11.17 -19.17
N ASN A 130 31.70 -10.33 -18.20
CA ASN A 130 33.06 -10.25 -17.67
C ASN A 130 33.26 -11.06 -16.37
N ALA A 131 32.29 -11.90 -16.00
CA ALA A 131 32.34 -12.73 -14.80
C ALA A 131 33.42 -13.82 -14.93
N PRO A 132 34.34 -13.98 -13.94
CA PRO A 132 35.28 -15.09 -13.95
C PRO A 132 34.54 -16.42 -13.70
N PRO A 133 35.02 -17.56 -14.25
CA PRO A 133 34.30 -18.85 -14.21
C PRO A 133 33.86 -19.32 -12.83
N SER A 134 34.62 -18.99 -11.78
CA SER A 134 34.30 -19.35 -10.39
C SER A 134 33.18 -18.52 -9.75
N LEU A 135 32.85 -17.35 -10.30
CA LEU A 135 31.85 -16.44 -9.73
C LEU A 135 30.59 -16.29 -10.60
N VAL A 136 30.50 -17.00 -11.73
CA VAL A 136 29.38 -16.89 -12.67
C VAL A 136 28.03 -17.11 -11.98
N THR A 137 27.89 -18.14 -11.15
CA THR A 137 26.63 -18.42 -10.44
C THR A 137 26.23 -17.26 -9.51
N VAL A 138 27.19 -16.71 -8.77
CA VAL A 138 26.94 -15.59 -7.84
C VAL A 138 26.56 -14.34 -8.61
N ILE A 139 27.27 -14.04 -9.70
CA ILE A 139 27.04 -12.85 -10.52
C ILE A 139 25.69 -12.93 -11.25
N ILE A 140 25.28 -14.11 -11.72
CA ILE A 140 23.95 -14.28 -12.36
C ILE A 140 22.82 -14.04 -11.35
N VAL A 141 22.91 -14.58 -10.13
CA VAL A 141 21.91 -14.33 -9.09
C VAL A 141 21.88 -12.86 -8.69
N LEU A 142 23.05 -12.24 -8.51
CA LEU A 142 23.17 -10.82 -8.20
C LEU A 142 22.58 -9.94 -9.32
N ALA A 143 22.90 -10.24 -10.57
CA ALA A 143 22.34 -9.56 -11.73
C ALA A 143 20.81 -9.69 -11.78
N GLY A 144 20.26 -10.86 -11.43
CA GLY A 144 18.82 -11.07 -11.31
C GLY A 144 18.16 -10.20 -10.25
N VAL A 145 18.76 -10.08 -9.06
CA VAL A 145 18.26 -9.22 -7.98
C VAL A 145 18.36 -7.73 -8.35
N LEU A 146 19.47 -7.31 -8.96
CA LEU A 146 19.67 -5.92 -9.42
C LEU A 146 18.77 -5.56 -10.62
N SER A 147 18.33 -6.55 -11.40
CA SER A 147 17.40 -6.38 -12.51
C SER A 147 15.93 -6.27 -12.06
N ASN A 148 15.65 -6.33 -10.76
CA ASN A 148 14.30 -6.10 -10.25
C ASN A 148 13.96 -4.60 -10.36
N THR A 149 13.43 -4.23 -11.53
CA THR A 149 12.80 -2.94 -11.82
C THR A 149 11.42 -2.84 -11.18
#